data_AF-J7S9I7-F1
#
_entry.id   AF-J7S9I7-F1
#
_cell.length_a   1.000
_cell.length_b   1.000
_cell.length_c   1.000
_cell.angle_alpha   90.00
_cell.angle_beta   90.00
_cell.angle_gamma   90.00
#
_symmetry.space_group_name_H-M   'P 1'
#
loop_
_entity.id
_entity.type
_entity.pdbx_description
1 polymer ?
#
loop_
_entity_poly.entity_id
_entity_poly.type
_entity_poly.pdbx_seq_one_letter_code
_entity_poly.pdbx_strand_id
1 'polypeptide(L)'
;MRWFHSIFYKTVRPAVGKCGSESSSSQPLATHYKRWYQLQLSEKQQFITRFVHNYKVQYPRSKTNVSLRELSHGMDQFQDSPSVFGIFYEDIWRRALEQGGPRTGSRFDHPSFLKLLVERREPPD
;
A
#
# COMPACT_ATOMS: atom_id res chain seq x y z
N MET A 1 45.24 -9.98 -0.77
CA MET A 1 44.81 -11.39 -0.97
C MET A 1 43.37 -11.36 -1.47
N ARG A 2 43.14 -11.87 -2.68
CA ARG A 2 41.82 -12.01 -3.33
C ARG A 2 41.23 -13.36 -2.93
N TRP A 3 39.95 -13.41 -2.55
CA TRP A 3 39.08 -14.56 -2.82
C TRP A 3 37.65 -14.06 -3.05
N PHE A 4 37.25 -14.05 -4.32
CA PHE A 4 35.86 -14.02 -4.81
C PHE A 4 35.47 -15.47 -5.10
N HIS A 5 34.22 -15.86 -4.80
CA HIS A 5 33.37 -16.85 -5.49
C HIS A 5 32.01 -16.82 -4.74
N SER A 6 30.88 -16.43 -5.36
CA SER A 6 29.97 -17.28 -6.16
C SER A 6 29.61 -18.57 -5.42
N ILE A 7 28.37 -19.01 -5.23
CA ILE A 7 27.32 -19.44 -6.17
C ILE A 7 26.04 -19.62 -5.27
N PHE A 8 24.78 -19.31 -5.61
CA PHE A 8 23.84 -20.17 -6.36
C PHE A 8 22.48 -19.49 -6.50
N TYR A 9 22.09 -19.13 -7.73
CA TYR A 9 20.69 -19.03 -8.11
C TYR A 9 20.15 -20.46 -8.23
N LYS A 10 19.20 -20.84 -7.38
CA LYS A 10 18.48 -22.11 -7.53
C LYS A 10 17.02 -21.83 -7.82
N THR A 11 16.72 -21.89 -9.10
CA THR A 11 15.38 -21.94 -9.69
C THR A 11 14.59 -23.10 -9.09
N VAL A 12 13.52 -22.80 -8.37
CA VAL A 12 12.54 -23.80 -7.93
C VAL A 12 11.43 -23.83 -8.97
N ARG A 13 11.31 -24.95 -9.68
CA ARG A 13 10.16 -25.23 -10.57
C ARG A 13 8.94 -25.62 -9.73
N PRO A 14 7.72 -25.22 -10.11
CA PRO A 14 6.50 -25.60 -9.39
C PRO A 14 6.11 -27.05 -9.71
N ALA A 15 5.75 -27.80 -8.67
CA ALA A 15 5.12 -29.11 -8.80
C ALA A 15 3.65 -28.93 -9.20
N VAL A 16 3.27 -29.59 -10.29
CA VAL A 16 1.87 -29.75 -10.73
C VAL A 16 1.17 -30.70 -9.75
N GLY A 17 0.23 -30.16 -8.98
CA GLY A 17 -0.77 -30.91 -8.24
C GLY A 17 -2.16 -30.49 -8.69
N LYS A 18 -2.87 -31.39 -9.39
CA LYS A 18 -4.29 -31.29 -9.75
C LYS A 18 -5.12 -31.94 -8.64
N CYS A 19 -6.15 -31.26 -8.13
CA CYS A 19 -7.51 -31.76 -7.91
C CYS A 19 -8.31 -30.80 -6.99
N GLY A 20 -9.55 -30.52 -7.35
CA GLY A 20 -10.57 -29.98 -6.44
C GLY A 20 -11.18 -28.66 -6.88
N SER A 21 -12.32 -28.73 -7.56
CA SER A 21 -13.15 -27.61 -7.99
C SER A 21 -13.78 -26.87 -6.81
N GLU A 22 -13.65 -25.55 -6.77
CA GLU A 22 -14.72 -24.61 -6.42
C GLU A 22 -14.35 -23.21 -6.92
N SER A 23 -15.20 -22.69 -7.80
CA SER A 23 -15.09 -21.35 -8.37
C SER A 23 -15.30 -20.29 -7.30
N SER A 24 -14.27 -19.51 -7.04
CA SER A 24 -14.42 -18.07 -6.76
C SER A 24 -13.16 -17.38 -7.25
N SER A 25 -13.30 -16.67 -8.36
CA SER A 25 -12.30 -15.72 -8.86
C SER A 25 -12.21 -14.55 -7.88
N SER A 26 -11.68 -14.80 -6.69
CA SER A 26 -11.28 -13.77 -5.75
C SER A 26 -9.95 -13.22 -6.26
N GLN A 27 -10.00 -12.37 -7.28
CA GLN A 27 -8.85 -11.57 -7.66
C GLN A 27 -8.35 -10.86 -6.39
N PRO A 28 -7.03 -10.87 -6.10
CA PRO A 28 -6.52 -10.18 -4.93
C PRO A 28 -6.97 -8.71 -4.98
N LEU A 29 -7.64 -8.21 -3.95
CA LEU A 29 -8.19 -6.84 -3.89
C LEU A 29 -7.19 -5.76 -4.35
N ALA A 30 -5.89 -5.97 -4.19
CA ALA A 30 -4.88 -5.03 -4.65
C ALA A 30 -4.59 -4.98 -6.16
N THR A 31 -5.11 -5.90 -6.99
CA THR A 31 -5.13 -5.67 -8.44
C THR A 31 -6.13 -4.57 -8.82
N HIS A 32 -7.15 -4.34 -7.98
CA HIS A 32 -8.13 -3.27 -8.14
C HIS A 32 -7.64 -1.91 -7.67
N TYR A 33 -6.51 -1.82 -6.96
CA TYR A 33 -5.96 -0.55 -6.48
C TYR A 33 -4.69 -0.16 -7.23
N LYS A 34 -4.56 1.13 -7.55
CA LYS A 34 -3.34 1.71 -8.10
C LYS A 34 -2.21 1.64 -7.08
N ARG A 35 -0.96 1.43 -7.55
CA ARG A 35 0.26 1.63 -6.75
C ARG A 35 0.64 3.10 -6.68
N TRP A 36 1.48 3.48 -5.72
CA TRP A 36 1.84 4.89 -5.48
C TRP A 36 2.39 5.60 -6.72
N TYR A 37 3.27 4.93 -7.47
CA TYR A 37 3.87 5.50 -8.68
C TYR A 37 2.85 5.69 -9.81
N GLN A 38 1.70 5.02 -9.76
CA GLN A 38 0.62 5.14 -10.75
C GLN A 38 -0.35 6.28 -10.40
N LEU A 39 -0.28 6.84 -9.20
CA LEU A 39 -1.15 7.92 -8.76
C LEU A 39 -0.73 9.25 -9.41
N GLN A 40 -1.73 9.99 -9.87
CA GLN A 40 -1.56 11.39 -10.25
C GLN A 40 -1.32 12.25 -9.01
N LEU A 41 -0.77 13.46 -9.20
CA LEU A 41 -0.49 14.39 -8.11
C LEU A 41 -1.74 14.67 -7.25
N SER A 42 -2.89 14.91 -7.89
CA SER A 42 -4.16 15.14 -7.21
C SER A 42 -4.59 13.94 -6.35
N GLU A 43 -4.44 12.73 -6.86
CA GLU A 43 -4.74 11.48 -6.14
C GLU A 43 -3.80 11.29 -4.94
N LYS A 44 -2.51 11.63 -5.10
CA LYS A 44 -1.53 11.61 -4.01
C LYS A 44 -1.88 12.61 -2.92
N GLN A 45 -2.14 13.87 -3.28
CA GLN A 45 -2.52 14.92 -2.33
C GLN A 45 -3.82 14.57 -1.61
N GLN A 46 -4.82 14.04 -2.32
CA GLN A 46 -6.06 13.57 -1.72
C GLN A 46 -5.82 12.42 -0.74
N PHE A 47 -4.99 11.44 -1.11
CA PHE A 47 -4.59 10.36 -0.21
C PHE A 47 -3.95 10.93 1.05
N ILE A 48 -2.99 11.85 0.93
CA ILE A 48 -2.26 12.40 2.08
C ILE A 48 -3.23 13.10 3.03
N THR A 49 -4.07 14.00 2.54
CA THR A 49 -5.05 14.71 3.38
C THR A 49 -5.97 13.75 4.11
N ARG A 50 -6.49 12.74 3.41
CA ARG A 50 -7.38 11.72 4.01
C ARG A 50 -6.61 10.83 4.99
N PHE A 51 -5.36 10.51 4.72
CA PHE A 51 -4.51 9.70 5.58
C PHE A 51 -4.21 10.42 6.90
N VAL A 52 -3.78 11.68 6.85
CA VAL A 52 -3.51 12.49 8.06
C VAL A 52 -4.78 12.60 8.91
N HIS A 53 -5.93 12.87 8.29
CA HIS A 53 -7.20 12.92 9.00
C HIS A 53 -7.59 11.56 9.63
N ASN A 54 -7.54 10.48 8.85
CA ASN A 54 -7.86 9.14 9.33
C ASN A 54 -6.91 8.71 10.47
N TYR A 55 -5.62 8.96 10.33
CA TYR A 55 -4.62 8.63 11.34
C TYR A 55 -4.89 9.36 12.66
N LYS A 56 -5.26 10.65 12.61
CA LYS A 56 -5.66 11.43 13.79
C LYS A 56 -6.90 10.86 14.48
N VAL A 57 -7.88 10.39 13.72
CA VAL A 57 -9.10 9.76 14.27
C VAL A 57 -8.77 8.43 14.95
N GLN A 58 -7.93 7.59 14.33
CA GLN A 58 -7.56 6.29 14.88
C GLN A 58 -6.60 6.41 16.08
N TYR A 59 -5.73 7.41 16.07
CA TYR A 59 -4.66 7.58 17.07
C TYR A 59 -4.57 9.03 17.58
N PRO A 60 -5.59 9.55 18.28
CA PRO A 60 -5.72 10.98 18.60
C PRO A 60 -4.59 11.51 19.51
N ARG A 61 -3.99 10.66 20.34
CA ARG A 61 -2.91 11.03 21.26
C ARG A 61 -1.50 10.77 20.70
N SER A 62 -1.39 10.30 19.47
CA SER A 62 -0.09 9.98 18.86
C SER A 62 0.69 11.26 18.53
N LYS A 63 1.97 11.31 18.96
CA LYS A 63 2.89 12.40 18.59
C LYS A 63 3.14 12.46 17.07
N THR A 64 2.99 11.33 16.38
CA THR A 64 3.08 11.24 14.92
C THR A 64 2.09 12.15 14.21
N ASN A 65 0.96 12.52 14.83
CA ASN A 65 0.02 13.47 14.24
C ASN A 65 0.64 14.84 13.94
N VAL A 66 1.55 15.31 14.79
CA VAL A 66 2.24 16.59 14.58
C VAL A 66 3.15 16.49 13.36
N SER A 67 4.00 15.46 13.32
CA SER A 67 4.89 15.22 12.19
C SER A 67 4.14 15.02 10.88
N LEU A 68 3.05 14.25 10.88
CA LEU A 68 2.22 14.04 9.67
C LEU A 68 1.59 15.34 9.20
N ARG A 69 1.13 16.20 10.12
CA ARG A 69 0.58 17.50 9.79
C ARG A 69 1.64 18.41 9.17
N GLU A 70 2.82 18.50 9.79
CA GLU A 70 3.94 19.32 9.30
C GLU A 70 4.40 18.87 7.91
N LEU A 71 4.54 17.55 7.71
CA LEU A 71 4.90 16.99 6.41
C LEU A 71 3.85 17.25 5.33
N SER A 72 2.57 17.34 5.72
CA SER A 72 1.48 17.64 4.79
C SER A 72 1.25 19.15 4.58
N HIS A 73 2.02 20.02 5.23
CA HIS A 73 1.76 21.45 5.17
C HIS A 73 2.17 22.05 3.82
N GLY A 74 1.30 22.87 3.21
CA GLY A 74 1.59 23.61 1.98
C GLY A 74 1.62 22.78 0.69
N MET A 75 1.24 21.49 0.72
CA MET A 75 1.26 20.63 -0.47
C MET A 75 0.40 21.17 -1.62
N ASP A 76 -0.77 21.72 -1.30
CA ASP A 76 -1.69 22.34 -2.24
C ASP A 76 -1.10 23.61 -2.87
N GLN A 77 -0.42 24.43 -2.07
CA GLN A 77 0.22 25.66 -2.53
C GLN A 77 1.40 25.38 -3.46
N PHE A 78 2.21 24.37 -3.16
CA PHE A 78 3.45 24.08 -3.89
C PHE A 78 3.32 22.98 -4.96
N GLN A 79 2.10 22.49 -5.22
CA GLN A 79 1.85 21.33 -6.10
C GLN A 79 2.75 20.12 -5.74
N ASP A 80 2.95 19.91 -4.44
CA ASP A 80 3.86 18.90 -3.93
C ASP A 80 3.11 17.65 -3.44
N SER A 81 3.84 16.54 -3.37
CA SER A 81 3.41 15.28 -2.78
C SER A 81 4.62 14.62 -2.09
N PRO A 82 4.81 14.84 -0.78
CA PRO A 82 5.95 14.31 -0.03
C PRO A 82 6.05 12.78 -0.15
N SER A 83 7.18 12.30 -0.70
CA SER A 83 7.40 10.88 -1.02
C SER A 83 7.31 9.94 0.18
N VAL A 84 7.51 10.45 1.41
CA VAL A 84 7.34 9.69 2.65
C VAL A 84 5.95 9.06 2.76
N PHE A 85 4.91 9.74 2.26
CA PHE A 85 3.55 9.19 2.25
C PHE A 85 3.39 8.02 1.28
N GLY A 86 4.24 7.90 0.26
CA GLY A 86 4.29 6.74 -0.62
C GLY A 86 4.66 5.46 0.12
N ILE A 87 5.50 5.55 1.16
CA ILE A 87 5.85 4.40 2.00
C ILE A 87 4.61 3.91 2.76
N PHE A 88 3.81 4.82 3.30
CA PHE A 88 2.57 4.47 4.00
C PHE A 88 1.53 3.91 3.02
N TYR A 89 1.41 4.49 1.83
CA TYR A 89 0.53 4.00 0.79
C TYR A 89 0.86 2.56 0.39
N GLU A 90 2.13 2.27 0.10
CA GLU A 90 2.58 0.93 -0.29
C GLU A 90 2.40 -0.10 0.84
N ASP A 91 2.55 0.31 2.11
CA ASP A 91 2.29 -0.60 3.24
C ASP A 91 0.81 -0.96 3.36
N ILE A 92 -0.10 -0.02 3.11
CA ILE A 92 -1.54 -0.27 3.06
C ILE A 92 -1.89 -1.12 1.83
N TRP A 93 -1.31 -0.81 0.67
CA TRP A 93 -1.54 -1.52 -0.59
C TRP A 93 -1.12 -2.99 -0.50
N ARG A 94 0.06 -3.28 0.08
CA ARG A 94 0.53 -4.64 0.33
C ARG A 94 -0.43 -5.42 1.22
N ARG A 95 -1.02 -4.80 2.24
CA ARG A 95 -2.04 -5.48 3.06
C ARG A 95 -3.33 -5.78 2.31
N ALA A 96 -3.70 -4.94 1.35
CA ALA A 96 -4.84 -5.23 0.51
C ALA A 96 -4.60 -6.49 -0.36
N LEU A 97 -3.34 -6.84 -0.68
CA LEU A 97 -3.00 -8.13 -1.31
C LEU A 97 -3.12 -9.29 -0.32
N GLU A 98 -2.68 -9.07 0.92
CA GLU A 98 -2.53 -10.09 1.95
C GLU A 98 -3.81 -10.31 2.77
N GLN A 99 -5.00 -9.90 2.30
CA GLN A 99 -6.27 -10.21 2.96
C GLN A 99 -6.51 -11.74 2.91
N GLY A 100 -5.92 -12.46 3.88
CA GLY A 100 -5.80 -13.92 3.93
C GLY A 100 -4.50 -14.41 4.59
N GLY A 101 -3.49 -13.55 4.74
CA GLY A 101 -2.22 -13.82 5.43
C GLY A 101 -2.24 -13.52 6.94
N PRO A 102 -1.24 -13.99 7.70
CA PRO A 102 -1.15 -13.74 9.14
C PRO A 102 -1.05 -12.23 9.43
N ARG A 103 -1.93 -11.72 10.30
CA ARG A 103 -1.93 -10.31 10.71
C ARG A 103 -0.59 -9.98 11.37
N THR A 104 0.16 -9.06 10.77
CA THR A 104 1.49 -8.68 11.24
C THR A 104 1.46 -7.67 12.40
N GLY A 105 0.27 -7.28 12.88
CA GLY A 105 0.10 -6.37 14.00
C GLY A 105 0.52 -4.94 13.67
N SER A 106 0.48 -4.56 12.40
CA SER A 106 1.01 -3.28 11.97
C SER A 106 -0.04 -2.16 12.08
N ARG A 107 0.42 -0.93 12.30
CA ARG A 107 -0.39 0.25 12.65
C ARG A 107 -1.48 0.66 11.63
N PHE A 108 -1.53 0.04 10.46
CA PHE A 108 -2.55 0.28 9.43
C PHE A 108 -3.52 -0.91 9.27
N ASP A 109 -3.61 -1.79 10.27
CA ASP A 109 -4.52 -2.97 10.24
C ASP A 109 -5.99 -2.59 10.36
N HIS A 110 -6.27 -1.34 10.75
CA HIS A 110 -7.63 -0.86 10.84
C HIS A 110 -8.23 -0.71 9.43
N PRO A 111 -9.44 -1.25 9.17
CA PRO A 111 -10.03 -1.29 7.83
C PRO A 111 -10.27 0.10 7.21
N SER A 112 -10.30 1.16 8.03
CA SER A 112 -10.39 2.53 7.51
C SER A 112 -9.20 2.93 6.63
N PHE A 113 -8.02 2.33 6.83
CA PHE A 113 -6.85 2.61 5.99
C PHE A 113 -7.00 2.04 4.58
N LEU A 114 -7.65 0.88 4.42
CA LEU A 114 -7.90 0.27 3.11
C LEU A 114 -8.79 1.17 2.24
N LYS A 115 -9.75 1.87 2.85
CA LYS A 115 -10.64 2.83 2.17
C LYS A 115 -9.92 4.07 1.62
N LEU A 116 -8.63 4.22 1.92
CA LEU A 116 -7.79 5.31 1.40
C LEU A 116 -7.12 4.95 0.08
N LEU A 117 -7.07 3.67 -0.29
CA LEU A 117 -6.49 3.23 -1.56
C LEU A 117 -7.33 3.74 -2.72
N VAL A 118 -6.65 4.04 -3.83
CA VAL A 118 -7.28 4.57 -5.04
C VAL A 118 -7.55 3.42 -5.99
N GLU A 119 -8.82 3.24 -6.35
CA GLU A 119 -9.24 2.20 -7.29
C GLU A 119 -8.74 2.50 -8.71
N ARG A 120 -8.34 1.45 -9.40
CA ARG A 120 -8.13 1.44 -10.84
C ARG A 120 -9.52 1.41 -11.47
N ARG A 121 -10.03 2.58 -11.89
CA ARG A 121 -11.20 2.61 -12.76
C ARG A 121 -10.83 1.94 -14.08
N GLU A 122 -11.40 0.77 -14.36
CA GLU A 122 -11.45 0.28 -15.73
C GLU A 122 -12.31 1.25 -16.55
N PRO A 123 -11.88 1.63 -17.76
CA PRO A 123 -12.77 2.32 -18.68
C PRO A 123 -14.02 1.46 -18.88
N PRO A 124 -15.24 2.01 -18.83
CA PRO A 124 -16.40 1.27 -19.30
C PRO A 124 -16.17 0.94 -20.78
N ASP A 125 -16.32 -0.33 -21.16
CA ASP A 125 -16.37 -0.80 -22.55
C ASP A 125 -17.49 -0.10 -23.34
#